data_AF-A0A4S4CKJ0-F1
#
_entry.id   AF-A0A4S4CKJ0-F1
#
_cell.length_a   1.000
_cell.length_b   1.000
_cell.length_c   1.000
_cell.angle_alpha   90.00
_cell.angle_beta   90.00
_cell.angle_gamma   90.00
#
_symmetry.space_group_name_H-M   'P 1'
#
loop_
_entity.id
_entity.type
_entity.pdbx_description
1 polymer ?
#
loop_
_entity_poly.entity_id
_entity_poly.type
_entity_poly.pdbx_seq_one_letter_code
_entity_poly.pdbx_strand_id
1 'polypeptide(L)'
;MDSHSPDRGFSVREIGGGLAFLVLGVVLGIGAYGAGGRLAGAGSGAAVSAAPATATPDGQALFASTCAGCHGAQAQGGIGPTLHAAARWTDTQFARAVLSGQTPTRELNAVMPRFGSVGLDGAPATDAQIAAIHTFLSTLK
;
A
#
# COMPACT_ATOMS: atom_id res chain seq x y z
N MET A 1 34.39 -60.11 -40.25
CA MET A 1 33.41 -60.66 -39.31
C MET A 1 34.16 -61.21 -38.10
N ASP A 2 33.78 -61.02 -36.85
CA ASP A 2 33.04 -59.97 -36.16
C ASP A 2 33.40 -60.14 -34.68
N SER A 3 33.41 -59.02 -33.99
CA SER A 3 33.80 -58.79 -32.60
C SER A 3 33.01 -59.61 -31.58
N HIS A 4 33.68 -60.09 -30.53
CA HIS A 4 33.07 -60.19 -29.19
C HIS A 4 34.10 -59.91 -28.10
N SER A 5 33.93 -58.76 -27.45
CA SER A 5 34.68 -58.33 -26.27
C SER A 5 34.22 -59.10 -25.02
N PRO A 6 35.10 -59.38 -24.05
CA PRO A 6 34.70 -59.93 -22.76
C PRO A 6 34.09 -58.87 -21.85
N ASP A 7 32.94 -59.22 -21.25
CA ASP A 7 32.23 -58.44 -20.24
C ASP A 7 33.07 -58.25 -18.97
N ARG A 8 33.21 -57.00 -18.51
CA ARG A 8 33.76 -56.68 -17.18
C ARG A 8 32.62 -56.62 -16.17
N GLY A 9 32.38 -57.71 -15.46
CA GLY A 9 31.46 -57.74 -14.32
C GLY A 9 32.07 -57.03 -13.10
N PHE A 10 31.38 -56.01 -12.58
CA PHE A 10 31.75 -55.31 -11.35
C PHE A 10 31.74 -56.26 -10.15
N SER A 11 32.78 -56.20 -9.30
CA SER A 11 32.92 -57.09 -8.14
C SER A 11 32.00 -56.63 -6.99
N VAL A 12 31.42 -57.59 -6.26
CA VAL A 12 30.50 -57.38 -5.12
C VAL A 12 31.09 -56.44 -4.04
N ARG A 13 32.43 -56.34 -3.96
CA ARG A 13 33.14 -55.43 -3.05
C ARG A 13 33.06 -53.95 -3.47
N GLU A 14 32.95 -53.65 -4.76
CA GLU A 14 32.75 -52.27 -5.28
C GLU A 14 31.32 -51.77 -5.08
N ILE A 15 30.33 -52.68 -5.14
CA ILE A 15 28.92 -52.37 -4.89
C ILE A 15 28.69 -52.06 -3.40
N GLY A 16 29.36 -52.79 -2.49
CA GLY A 16 29.30 -52.52 -1.05
C GLY A 16 29.90 -51.17 -0.64
N GLY A 17 30.96 -50.73 -1.32
CA GLY A 17 31.55 -49.41 -1.11
C GLY A 17 30.63 -48.28 -1.57
N GLY A 18 30.06 -48.38 -2.76
CA GLY A 18 29.19 -47.35 -3.33
C GLY A 18 27.92 -47.10 -2.52
N LEU A 19 27.28 -48.16 -2.00
CA LEU A 19 26.06 -48.03 -1.19
C LEU A 19 26.32 -47.32 0.14
N ALA A 20 27.46 -47.57 0.79
CA ALA A 20 27.81 -46.95 2.06
C ALA A 20 28.01 -45.43 1.93
N PHE A 21 28.65 -44.97 0.84
CA PHE A 21 28.81 -43.54 0.57
C PHE A 21 27.47 -42.84 0.26
N LEU A 22 26.57 -43.53 -0.46
CA LEU A 22 25.24 -43.00 -0.77
C LEU A 22 24.38 -42.83 0.49
N VAL A 23 24.35 -43.84 1.37
CA VAL A 23 23.61 -43.78 2.64
C VAL A 23 24.17 -42.70 3.55
N LEU A 24 25.50 -42.60 3.69
CA LEU A 24 26.12 -41.57 4.50
C LEU A 24 25.83 -40.15 3.98
N GLY A 25 25.86 -39.96 2.64
CA GLY A 25 25.51 -38.68 2.01
C GLY A 25 24.06 -38.27 2.27
N VAL A 26 23.11 -39.22 2.20
CA VAL A 26 21.69 -38.96 2.48
C VAL A 26 21.46 -38.61 3.94
N VAL A 27 22.09 -39.32 4.88
CA VAL A 27 21.96 -39.03 6.33
C VAL A 27 22.53 -37.66 6.67
N LEU A 28 23.69 -37.30 6.12
CA LEU A 28 24.29 -35.98 6.29
C LEU A 28 23.44 -34.87 5.67
N GLY A 29 22.87 -35.09 4.48
CA GLY A 29 22.01 -34.13 3.79
C GLY A 29 20.70 -33.84 4.55
N ILE A 30 20.03 -34.87 5.06
CA ILE A 30 18.78 -34.71 5.83
C ILE A 30 19.06 -33.99 7.16
N GLY A 31 20.16 -34.32 7.84
CA GLY A 31 20.56 -33.66 9.08
C GLY A 31 20.83 -32.15 8.90
N ALA A 32 21.53 -31.78 7.82
CA ALA A 32 21.81 -30.38 7.50
C ALA A 32 20.53 -29.57 7.18
N TYR A 33 19.58 -30.17 6.45
CA TYR A 33 18.30 -29.52 6.13
C TYR A 33 17.45 -29.24 7.38
N GLY A 34 17.39 -30.19 8.32
CA GLY A 34 16.65 -30.02 9.57
C GLY A 34 17.25 -28.95 10.50
N ALA A 35 18.57 -28.88 10.58
CA ALA A 35 19.27 -27.85 11.36
C ALA A 35 19.09 -26.44 10.76
N GLY A 36 19.15 -26.32 9.42
CA GLY A 36 18.93 -25.05 8.72
C GLY A 36 17.52 -24.48 8.95
N GLY A 37 16.50 -25.34 8.99
CA GLY A 37 15.12 -24.93 9.27
C GLY A 37 14.91 -24.33 10.66
N ARG A 38 15.71 -24.73 11.67
CA ARG A 38 15.61 -24.20 13.03
C ARG A 38 16.33 -22.87 13.23
N LEU A 39 17.35 -22.58 12.42
CA LEU A 39 18.09 -21.31 12.45
C LEU A 39 17.36 -20.21 11.68
N ALA A 40 16.61 -20.56 10.62
CA ALA A 40 15.81 -19.61 9.85
C ALA A 40 14.54 -19.09 10.58
N GLY A 41 14.09 -19.78 11.64
CA GLY A 41 12.87 -19.45 12.38
C GLY A 41 13.06 -18.54 13.60
N ALA A 42 14.29 -18.18 13.98
CA ALA A 42 14.60 -17.43 15.19
C ALA A 42 15.21 -16.04 14.92
N GLY A 43 14.79 -15.40 13.83
CA GLY A 43 14.98 -13.96 13.69
C GLY A 43 14.01 -13.23 14.62
N SER A 44 14.45 -12.89 15.84
CA SER A 44 13.76 -11.94 16.72
C SER A 44 13.80 -10.54 16.11
N GLY A 45 13.04 -10.32 15.04
CA GLY A 45 12.56 -8.98 14.73
C GLY A 45 11.64 -8.57 15.85
N ALA A 46 11.98 -7.50 16.57
CA ALA A 46 11.00 -6.82 17.39
C ALA A 46 9.84 -6.44 16.46
N ALA A 47 8.76 -7.21 16.51
CA ALA A 47 7.49 -6.78 15.96
C ALA A 47 7.05 -5.61 16.82
N VAL A 48 7.52 -4.42 16.45
CA VAL A 48 6.76 -3.21 16.75
C VAL A 48 5.45 -3.44 16.00
N SER A 49 4.44 -3.90 16.73
CA SER A 49 3.06 -3.69 16.33
C SER A 49 2.88 -2.18 16.27
N ALA A 50 3.26 -1.59 15.14
CA ALA A 50 2.58 -0.42 14.67
C ALA A 50 1.14 -0.90 14.48
N ALA A 51 0.29 -0.62 15.47
CA ALA A 51 -1.12 -0.45 15.17
C ALA A 51 -1.16 0.40 13.89
N PRO A 52 -2.02 0.10 12.91
CA PRO A 52 -2.21 1.03 11.82
C PRO A 52 -2.77 2.30 12.45
N ALA A 53 -1.88 3.23 12.82
CA ALA A 53 -2.22 4.62 12.81
C ALA A 53 -2.51 4.86 11.33
N THR A 54 -3.79 4.74 10.96
CA THR A 54 -4.29 5.34 9.75
C THR A 54 -3.81 6.78 9.81
N ALA A 55 -2.73 7.08 9.09
CA ALA A 55 -2.12 8.40 9.16
C ALA A 55 -3.22 9.40 8.83
N THR A 56 -3.45 10.37 9.72
CA THR A 56 -4.43 11.41 9.46
C THR A 56 -4.07 12.08 8.14
N PRO A 57 -4.99 12.17 7.17
CA PRO A 57 -4.68 12.79 5.89
C PRO A 57 -4.17 14.22 6.08
N ASP A 58 -3.15 14.61 5.30
CA ASP A 58 -2.64 15.97 5.31
C ASP A 58 -3.59 16.89 4.54
N GLY A 59 -4.43 17.62 5.28
CA GLY A 59 -5.41 18.54 4.72
C GLY A 59 -4.80 19.70 3.93
N GLN A 60 -3.62 20.16 4.32
CA GLN A 60 -2.91 21.23 3.62
C GLN A 60 -2.41 20.73 2.26
N ALA A 61 -1.77 19.55 2.24
CA ALA A 61 -1.29 18.93 1.01
C ALA A 61 -2.44 18.65 0.04
N LEU A 62 -3.55 18.08 0.52
CA LEU A 62 -4.74 17.80 -0.28
C LEU A 62 -5.39 19.08 -0.83
N PHE A 63 -5.49 20.13 -0.01
CA PHE A 63 -6.00 21.41 -0.49
C PHE A 63 -5.10 22.02 -1.58
N ALA A 64 -3.78 21.98 -1.38
CA ALA A 64 -2.82 22.52 -2.31
C ALA A 64 -2.83 21.78 -3.66
N SER A 65 -2.92 20.45 -3.65
CA SER A 65 -2.91 19.63 -4.87
C SER A 65 -4.23 19.70 -5.65
N THR A 66 -5.35 19.89 -4.96
CA THR A 66 -6.68 19.61 -5.54
C THR A 66 -7.59 20.83 -5.57
N CYS A 67 -7.52 21.73 -4.59
CA CYS A 67 -8.47 22.83 -4.43
C CYS A 67 -7.87 24.19 -4.83
N ALA A 68 -6.61 24.42 -4.46
CA ALA A 68 -5.95 25.71 -4.59
C ALA A 68 -5.79 26.19 -6.03
N GLY A 69 -5.73 25.27 -7.01
CA GLY A 69 -5.65 25.62 -8.43
C GLY A 69 -6.83 26.47 -8.92
N CYS A 70 -8.02 26.25 -8.38
CA CYS A 70 -9.22 27.01 -8.71
C CYS A 70 -9.59 28.04 -7.64
N HIS A 71 -9.40 27.71 -6.36
CA HIS A 71 -9.84 28.51 -5.22
C HIS A 71 -8.74 29.36 -4.58
N GLY A 72 -7.53 29.34 -5.12
CA GLY A 72 -6.38 30.09 -4.62
C GLY A 72 -5.70 29.43 -3.41
N ALA A 73 -4.40 29.71 -3.24
CA ALA A 73 -3.59 29.12 -2.16
C ALA A 73 -4.02 29.51 -0.74
N GLN A 74 -4.72 30.64 -0.60
CA GLN A 74 -5.29 31.15 0.66
C GLN A 74 -6.82 31.08 0.64
N ALA A 75 -7.42 30.22 -0.19
CA ALA A 75 -8.87 30.12 -0.36
C ALA A 75 -9.55 31.43 -0.81
N GLN A 76 -8.78 32.38 -1.35
CA GLN A 76 -9.24 33.73 -1.72
C GLN A 76 -10.06 33.76 -3.03
N GLY A 77 -10.15 32.65 -3.75
CA GLY A 77 -10.80 32.53 -5.05
C GLY A 77 -9.86 32.77 -6.23
N GLY A 78 -10.44 32.75 -7.42
CA GLY A 78 -9.77 32.87 -8.71
C GLY A 78 -10.73 32.43 -9.81
N ILE A 79 -10.52 31.22 -10.33
CA ILE A 79 -11.50 30.56 -11.21
C ILE A 79 -12.76 30.17 -10.43
N GLY A 80 -12.57 29.60 -9.24
CA GLY A 80 -13.63 29.33 -8.28
C GLY A 80 -13.84 30.52 -7.33
N PRO A 81 -15.00 30.58 -6.64
CA PRO A 81 -15.24 31.59 -5.62
C PRO A 81 -14.30 31.44 -4.41
N THR A 82 -14.21 32.47 -3.57
CA THR A 82 -13.60 32.33 -2.24
C THR A 82 -14.29 31.23 -1.43
N LEU A 83 -13.50 30.51 -0.62
CA LEU A 83 -13.98 29.46 0.27
C LEU A 83 -14.06 29.92 1.74
N HIS A 84 -13.84 31.19 2.05
CA HIS A 84 -13.86 31.70 3.43
C HIS A 84 -15.20 31.50 4.14
N ALA A 85 -16.32 31.61 3.39
CA ALA A 85 -17.64 31.29 3.93
C ALA A 85 -17.80 29.78 4.18
N ALA A 86 -17.25 28.95 3.27
CA ALA A 86 -17.31 27.50 3.39
C ALA A 86 -16.46 26.97 4.57
N ALA A 87 -15.40 27.69 4.94
CA ALA A 87 -14.59 27.44 6.14
C ALA A 87 -15.38 27.55 7.47
N ARG A 88 -16.61 28.08 7.43
CA ARG A 88 -17.50 28.23 8.59
C ARG A 88 -18.72 27.33 8.51
N TRP A 89 -18.81 26.48 7.49
CA TRP A 89 -19.90 25.52 7.36
C TRP A 89 -19.75 24.38 8.36
N THR A 90 -20.81 23.61 8.57
CA THR A 90 -20.67 22.32 9.27
C THR A 90 -19.94 21.33 8.38
N ASP A 91 -19.30 20.32 8.97
CA ASP A 91 -18.61 19.26 8.19
C ASP A 91 -19.56 18.58 7.18
N THR A 92 -20.82 18.38 7.55
CA THR A 92 -21.83 17.80 6.65
C THR A 92 -22.20 18.73 5.49
N GLN A 93 -22.24 20.04 5.72
CA GLN A 93 -22.48 21.02 4.65
C GLN A 93 -21.28 21.08 3.70
N PHE A 94 -20.06 21.12 4.25
CA PHE A 94 -18.83 21.09 3.48
C PHE A 94 -18.71 19.80 2.66
N ALA A 95 -18.91 18.64 3.29
CA ALA A 95 -18.85 17.34 2.62
C ALA A 95 -19.87 17.22 1.49
N ARG A 96 -21.13 17.65 1.69
CA ARG A 96 -22.13 17.63 0.59
C ARG A 96 -21.75 18.56 -0.56
N ALA A 97 -21.21 19.74 -0.27
CA ALA A 97 -20.78 20.64 -1.33
C ALA A 97 -19.63 20.03 -2.15
N VAL A 98 -18.62 19.45 -1.49
CA VAL A 98 -17.43 18.89 -2.16
C VAL A 98 -17.73 17.56 -2.85
N LEU A 99 -18.48 16.67 -2.21
CA LEU A 99 -18.72 15.33 -2.71
C LEU A 99 -19.85 15.27 -3.75
N SER A 100 -20.93 16.03 -3.55
CA SER A 100 -22.13 15.96 -4.39
C SER A 100 -22.54 17.28 -5.05
N GLY A 101 -21.81 18.37 -4.82
CA GLY A 101 -22.11 19.67 -5.43
C GLY A 101 -23.27 20.41 -4.75
N GLN A 102 -23.72 19.99 -3.57
CA GLN A 102 -24.89 20.54 -2.90
C GLN A 102 -24.48 21.47 -1.75
N THR A 103 -24.66 22.77 -1.92
CA THR A 103 -24.43 23.77 -0.86
C THR A 103 -25.72 24.00 -0.04
N PRO A 104 -25.66 24.73 1.09
CA PRO A 104 -26.86 25.06 1.85
C PRO A 104 -27.93 25.85 1.08
N THR A 105 -27.55 26.59 0.03
CA THR A 105 -28.45 27.54 -0.66
C THR A 105 -28.68 27.20 -2.13
N ARG A 106 -27.84 26.36 -2.74
CA ARG A 106 -27.88 26.05 -4.17
C ARG A 106 -27.06 24.82 -4.56
N GLU A 107 -27.27 24.35 -5.78
CA GLU A 107 -26.36 23.41 -6.45
C GLU A 107 -25.20 24.15 -7.14
N LEU A 108 -24.04 23.51 -7.16
CA LEU A 108 -22.82 23.95 -7.84
C LEU A 108 -22.84 23.56 -9.32
N ASN A 109 -22.21 24.37 -10.16
CA ASN A 109 -22.09 24.09 -11.59
C ASN A 109 -21.16 22.89 -11.88
N ALA A 110 -21.16 22.40 -13.13
CA ALA A 110 -20.35 21.25 -13.55
C ALA A 110 -18.83 21.50 -13.45
N VAL A 111 -18.39 22.76 -13.45
CA VAL A 111 -16.98 23.16 -13.43
C VAL A 111 -16.31 22.81 -12.10
N MET A 112 -17.00 22.95 -10.97
CA MET A 112 -16.52 22.41 -9.69
C MET A 112 -16.76 20.89 -9.68
N PRO A 113 -15.72 20.03 -9.69
CA PRO A 113 -15.93 18.59 -9.76
C PRO A 113 -16.70 18.05 -8.55
N ARG A 114 -17.48 16.98 -8.76
CA ARG A 114 -18.09 16.23 -7.66
C ARG A 114 -17.07 15.20 -7.18
N PHE A 115 -16.37 15.49 -6.10
CA PHE A 115 -15.26 14.66 -5.62
C PHE A 115 -15.69 13.30 -5.08
N GLY A 116 -16.99 13.11 -4.85
CA GLY A 116 -17.56 11.79 -4.56
C GLY A 116 -17.47 10.81 -5.74
N SER A 117 -17.46 11.31 -6.98
CA SER A 117 -17.30 10.47 -8.19
C SER A 117 -15.90 10.52 -8.78
N VAL A 118 -15.22 11.67 -8.74
CA VAL A 118 -13.88 11.81 -9.35
C VAL A 118 -12.74 11.39 -8.43
N GLY A 119 -12.96 11.38 -7.11
CA GLY A 119 -11.91 11.08 -6.13
C GLY A 119 -10.93 12.24 -5.90
N LEU A 120 -10.08 12.11 -4.88
CA LEU A 120 -9.07 13.12 -4.54
C LEU A 120 -7.64 12.70 -4.93
N ASP A 121 -7.39 11.40 -5.02
CA ASP A 121 -6.07 10.79 -5.18
C ASP A 121 -6.12 9.55 -6.10
N GLY A 122 -7.13 9.49 -6.99
CA GLY A 122 -7.39 8.33 -7.85
C GLY A 122 -8.24 7.24 -7.19
N ALA A 123 -8.63 7.41 -5.93
CA ALA A 123 -9.64 6.62 -5.24
C ALA A 123 -10.82 7.51 -4.82
N PRO A 124 -12.00 6.92 -4.53
CA PRO A 124 -13.11 7.66 -3.95
C PRO A 124 -12.68 8.43 -2.69
N ALA A 125 -13.09 9.69 -2.58
CA ALA A 125 -12.75 10.54 -1.45
C ALA A 125 -13.26 9.93 -0.13
N THR A 126 -12.38 9.82 0.85
CA THR A 126 -12.71 9.33 2.19
C THR A 126 -13.19 10.48 3.08
N ASP A 127 -14.04 10.17 4.06
CA ASP A 127 -14.50 11.15 5.05
C ASP A 127 -13.33 11.82 5.80
N ALA A 128 -12.28 11.05 6.09
CA ALA A 128 -11.07 11.55 6.74
C ALA A 128 -10.34 12.60 5.89
N GLN A 129 -10.27 12.42 4.56
CA GLN A 129 -9.68 13.41 3.65
C GLN A 129 -10.52 14.69 3.60
N ILE A 130 -11.84 14.56 3.50
CA ILE A 130 -12.75 15.71 3.47
C ILE A 130 -12.68 16.51 4.78
N ALA A 131 -12.68 15.82 5.92
CA ALA A 131 -12.53 16.45 7.24
C ALA A 131 -11.16 17.13 7.39
N ALA A 132 -10.08 16.52 6.92
CA ALA A 132 -8.74 17.11 6.95
C ALA A 132 -8.67 18.40 6.12
N ILE A 133 -9.24 18.40 4.91
CA ILE A 133 -9.32 19.59 4.05
C ILE A 133 -10.14 20.69 4.73
N HIS A 134 -11.29 20.37 5.32
CA HIS A 134 -12.13 21.36 6.00
C HIS A 134 -11.44 21.97 7.22
N THR A 135 -10.72 21.13 7.97
CA THR A 135 -9.90 21.56 9.11
C THR A 135 -8.82 22.53 8.67
N PHE A 136 -8.07 22.20 7.62
CA PHE A 136 -7.07 23.10 7.07
C PHE A 136 -7.68 24.40 6.55
N LEU A 137 -8.77 24.32 5.77
CA LEU A 137 -9.47 25.48 5.23
C LEU A 137 -9.91 26.45 6.34
N SER A 138 -10.33 25.94 7.49
CA SER A 138 -10.72 26.74 8.66
C SER A 138 -9.58 27.57 9.27
N THR A 139 -8.32 27.23 8.96
CA THR A 139 -7.13 27.98 9.37
C THR A 139 -6.82 29.18 8.46
N LEU A 140 -7.36 29.16 7.23
CA LEU A 140 -7.18 30.22 6.23
C LEU A 140 -8.18 31.35 6.51
N LYS A 141 -7.71 32.60 6.44
CA LYS A 141 -8.50 33.82 6.71
C LYS A 141 -8.94 34.49 5.42
#